data_AF-A0AAV9QCR5-F1
#
_entry.id   AF-A0AAV9QCR5-F1
#
_cell.length_a   1.000
_cell.length_b   1.000
_cell.length_c   1.000
_cell.angle_alpha   90.00
_cell.angle_beta   90.00
_cell.angle_gamma   90.00
#
_symmetry.space_group_name_H-M   'P 1'
#
loop_
_entity.id
_entity.type
_entity.pdbx_description
1 polymer ?
#
loop_
_entity_poly.entity_id
_entity_poly.type
_entity_poly.pdbx_seq_one_letter_code
_entity_poly.pdbx_strand_id
1 'polypeptide(L)' 'MADKLRTLQQLESLQAKYVGTGHADTSTYEWKNNIVRDSYASYIGHPPLLAYMALEKMVRASGPPPAREED' A
#
# COMPACT_ATOMS: atom_id res chain seq x y z
N MET A 1 39.65 -4.09 -3.52
CA MET A 1 38.69 -4.38 -2.41
C MET A 1 38.00 -3.13 -1.90
N ALA A 2 38.68 -1.98 -1.77
CA ALA A 2 38.09 -0.73 -1.29
C ALA A 2 36.86 -0.25 -2.09
N ASP A 3 36.88 -0.36 -3.43
CA ASP A 3 35.77 0.09 -4.26
C ASP A 3 34.50 -0.74 -4.08
N LYS A 4 34.63 -2.07 -3.93
CA LYS A 4 33.49 -2.95 -3.62
C LYS A 4 32.85 -2.58 -2.28
N LEU A 5 33.66 -2.29 -1.26
CA LEU A 5 33.14 -1.87 0.04
C LEU A 5 32.41 -0.52 -0.05
N ARG A 6 32.97 0.44 -0.81
CA ARG A 6 32.33 1.74 -1.04
C ARG A 6 30.98 1.57 -1.76
N THR A 7 30.91 0.70 -2.76
CA THR A 7 29.65 0.44 -3.48
C THR A 7 28.59 -0.20 -2.60
N LEU A 8 28.98 -1.09 -1.68
CA LEU A 8 28.04 -1.72 -0.74
C LEU A 8 27.48 -0.70 0.26
N GLN A 9 28.33 0.16 0.83
CA GLN A 9 27.88 1.25 1.70
C GLN A 9 26.93 2.22 1.00
N GLN A 10 27.20 2.55 -0.27
CA GLN A 10 26.30 3.39 -1.07
C GLN A 10 24.95 2.70 -1.30
N LEU A 11 24.96 1.39 -1.57
CA LEU A 11 23.75 0.61 -1.75
C LEU A 11 22.90 0.57 -0.47
N GLU A 12 23.52 0.28 0.68
CA GLU A 12 22.84 0.26 1.98
C GLU A 12 22.25 1.63 2.34
N SER A 13 22.99 2.72 2.07
CA SER A 13 22.51 4.09 2.26
C SER A 13 21.26 4.38 1.42
N LEU A 14 21.23 3.93 0.17
CA LEU A 14 20.06 4.09 -0.69
C LEU A 14 18.88 3.22 -0.23
N GLN A 15 19.13 1.98 0.16
CA GLN A 15 18.09 1.07 0.67
C GLN A 15 17.46 1.59 1.97
N ALA A 16 18.26 2.21 2.84
CA ALA A 16 17.76 2.85 4.06
C ALA A 16 16.88 4.08 3.75
N LYS A 17 17.16 4.79 2.65
CA LYS A 17 16.41 5.98 2.24
C LYS A 17 15.08 5.64 1.58
N TYR A 18 15.05 4.61 0.74
CA TYR A 18 13.88 4.21 -0.03
C TYR A 18 13.21 2.99 0.58
N VAL A 19 12.31 3.24 1.53
CA VAL A 19 11.52 2.18 2.17
C VAL A 19 10.80 1.36 1.10
N GLY A 20 10.85 0.03 1.24
CA GLY A 20 10.24 -0.89 0.27
C GLY A 20 11.21 -1.49 -0.73
N THR A 21 12.43 -0.94 -0.87
CA THR A 21 13.47 -1.60 -1.70
C THR A 21 13.93 -2.89 -1.01
N GLY A 22 13.58 -4.03 -1.59
CA GLY A 22 13.96 -5.35 -1.06
C GLY A 22 15.46 -5.68 -1.24
N HIS A 23 15.88 -6.73 -0.57
CA HIS A 23 17.18 -7.40 -0.69
C HIS A 23 16.98 -8.92 -0.71
N ALA A 24 18.07 -9.67 -0.93
CA ALA A 24 18.01 -11.13 -1.06
C ALA A 24 17.38 -11.84 0.16
N ASP A 25 17.54 -11.25 1.36
CA ASP A 25 17.02 -11.80 2.61
C ASP A 25 15.67 -11.19 3.03
N THR A 26 15.02 -10.40 2.16
CA THR A 26 13.69 -9.86 2.46
C THR A 26 12.68 -11.00 2.55
N SER A 27 12.06 -11.13 3.71
CA SER A 27 11.04 -12.15 3.94
C SER A 27 9.75 -11.85 3.16
N THR A 28 8.96 -12.89 2.87
CA THR A 28 7.64 -12.72 2.27
C THR A 28 6.73 -11.82 3.11
N TYR A 29 6.89 -11.83 4.44
CA TYR A 29 6.12 -10.99 5.35
C TYR A 29 6.47 -9.50 5.17
N GLU A 30 7.76 -9.16 5.16
CA GLU A 30 8.23 -7.78 4.96
C GLU A 30 7.81 -7.24 3.60
N TRP A 31 7.97 -8.04 2.55
CA TRP A 31 7.54 -7.69 1.20
C TRP A 31 6.04 -7.39 1.11
N LYS A 32 5.20 -8.31 1.63
CA LYS A 32 3.74 -8.13 1.65
C LYS A 32 3.33 -6.90 2.44
N ASN A 33 3.96 -6.66 3.58
CA ASN A 33 3.67 -5.49 4.39
C ASN A 33 4.00 -4.18 3.66
N ASN A 34 5.10 -4.13 2.91
CA ASN A 34 5.42 -2.95 2.10
C ASN A 34 4.35 -2.69 1.03
N ILE A 35 3.92 -3.73 0.30
CA ILE A 35 2.82 -3.62 -0.67
C ILE A 35 1.53 -3.08 -0.04
N VAL A 36 1.15 -3.62 1.12
CA VAL A 36 -0.06 -3.20 1.84
C VAL A 36 0.04 -1.73 2.25
N ARG A 37 1.21 -1.30 2.76
CA ARG A 37 1.44 0.11 3.12
C ARG A 37 1.38 1.04 1.91
N ASP A 38 1.99 0.66 0.79
CA ASP A 38 1.97 1.45 -0.45
C ASP A 38 0.55 1.58 -1.02
N SER A 39 -0.24 0.51 -0.91
CA SER A 39 -1.66 0.50 -1.28
C SER A 39 -2.44 1.49 -0.44
N TYR A 40 -2.30 1.45 0.89
CA TYR A 40 -2.99 2.40 1.78
C TYR A 40 -2.51 3.84 1.58
N ALA A 41 -1.21 4.06 1.38
CA ALA A 41 -0.67 5.38 1.08
C ALA A 41 -1.28 5.94 -0.21
N SER A 42 -1.47 5.09 -1.23
CA SER A 42 -2.13 5.47 -2.47
C SER A 42 -3.61 5.78 -2.27
N TYR A 43 -4.32 5.01 -1.44
CA TYR A 43 -5.73 5.27 -1.15
C TYR A 43 -5.94 6.62 -0.47
N ILE A 44 -5.08 6.99 0.48
CA ILE A 44 -5.17 8.26 1.20
C ILE A 44 -4.65 9.42 0.35
N GLY A 45 -3.57 9.20 -0.41
CA GLY A 45 -2.92 10.23 -1.23
C GLY A 45 -3.69 10.65 -2.47
N HIS A 46 -4.68 9.86 -2.92
CA HIS A 46 -5.51 10.16 -4.08
C HIS A 46 -6.96 10.43 -3.66
N PRO A 47 -7.38 11.71 -3.54
CA PRO A 47 -8.72 12.06 -3.08
C PRO A 47 -9.88 11.38 -3.85
N PRO A 48 -9.83 11.19 -5.18
CA PRO A 48 -10.89 10.48 -5.90
C PRO A 48 -11.03 9.02 -5.48
N LEU A 49 -9.89 8.34 -5.25
CA LEU A 49 -9.87 6.94 -4.85
C LEU A 49 -10.37 6.78 -3.42
N LEU A 50 -9.98 7.69 -2.52
CA LEU A 50 -10.48 7.72 -1.16
C LEU A 50 -12.00 7.90 -1.12
N ALA A 51 -12.52 8.84 -1.91
CA ALA A 51 -13.96 9.09 -2.00
C ALA A 51 -14.71 7.87 -2.55
N TYR A 52 -14.17 7.22 -3.59
CA TYR A 52 -14.75 6.01 -4.15
C TYR A 52 -14.86 4.88 -3.11
N MET A 53 -13.79 4.63 -2.36
CA MET A 53 -13.79 3.61 -1.29
C MET A 53 -14.73 3.97 -0.14
N ALA A 54 -14.86 5.25 0.19
CA ALA A 54 -15.78 5.70 1.23
C ALA A 54 -17.25 5.51 0.82
N LEU A 55 -17.59 5.85 -0.43
CA LEU A 55 -18.93 5.66 -0.98
C LEU A 55 -19.33 4.20 -1.02
N GLU A 56 -18.44 3.30 -1.47
CA GLU A 56 -18.69 1.85 -1.46
C GLU A 56 -19.09 1.36 -0.06
N LYS A 57 -18.33 1.78 0.96
CA LYS A 57 -18.61 1.41 2.36
C LYS A 57 -19.96 1.94 2.85
N MET A 58 -20.33 3.16 2.45
CA MET A 58 -21.63 3.75 2.81
C MET A 58 -22.79 3.00 2.15
N VAL A 59 -22.69 2.70 0.85
CA VAL A 59 -23.73 1.95 0.11
C VAL A 59 -23.89 0.53 0.66
N ARG A 60 -22.80 -0.13 1.06
CA ARG A 60 -22.88 -1.45 1.69
C ARG A 60 -23.50 -1.39 3.09
N ALA A 61 -23.28 -0.30 3.83
CA ALA A 61 -23.84 -0.12 5.17
C ALA A 61 -25.34 0.19 5.15
N SER A 62 -25.88 0.81 4.09
CA SER A 62 -27.30 1.12 3.99
C SER A 62 -28.21 -0.11 3.81
N GLY A 63 -27.64 -1.30 3.58
CA GLY A 63 -28.41 -2.52 3.35
C GLY A 63 -29.17 -2.51 2.02
N PRO A 64 -29.77 -3.65 1.61
CA PRO A 64 -30.64 -3.69 0.45
C PRO A 64 -31.87 -2.79 0.69
N PRO A 65 -32.32 -2.03 -0.32
CA PRO A 65 -33.51 -1.20 -0.19
C PRO A 65 -34.74 -2.08 0.11
N PRO A 66 -35.72 -1.58 0.89
CA PRO A 66 -36.95 -2.31 1.16
C PRO A 66 -37.68 -2.63 -0.15
N ALA A 67 -38.34 -3.79 -0.21
CA ALA A 67 -39.17 -4.16 -1.35
C ALA A 67 -40.25 -3.09 -1.55
N ARG A 68 -40.41 -2.61 -2.79
CA ARG A 68 -41.52 -1.70 -3.11
C ARG A 68 -42.81 -2.49 -2.89
N GLU A 69 -43.68 -1.99 -2.02
CA GLU A 69 -45.05 -2.49 -1.93
C GLU A 69 -45.73 -2.18 -3.27
N GLU A 70 -46.10 -3.23 -4.00
CA GLU A 70 -46.94 -3.12 -5.19
C GLU A 70 -48.40 -3.05 -4.71
N ASP A 71 -49.05 -1.91 -4.93
CA ASP A 71 -50.51 -1.72 -4.78
C ASP A 71 -51.26 -2.24 -6.01
#